data_AF-A0A537JSC8-F1
#
_entry.id   AF-A0A537JSC8-F1
#
_cell.length_a   1.000
_cell.length_b   1.000
_cell.length_c   1.000
_cell.angle_alpha   90.00
_cell.angle_beta   90.00
_cell.angle_gamma   90.00
#
_symmetry.space_group_name_H-M   'P 1'
#
loop_
_entity.id
_entity.type
_entity.pdbx_description
1 polymer ?
#
loop_
_entity_poly.entity_id
_entity_poly.type
_entity_poly.pdbx_seq_one_letter_code
_entity_poly.pdbx_strand_id
1 'polypeptide(L)'
;MFKNYFKTAFRSLIRNRNYTIINIAGLAVGIAVCMMIFIIIQFHTSYDDFHKNKDRIYRVLTEYHHADAATVSYGKDIPFPMPTGLKTAFPQIEQVAPIFASHDDKLLITDDNGTTVKQ
;
A
#
# COMPACT_ATOMS: atom_id res chain seq x y z
N MET A 1 -3.42 40.71 33.78
CA MET A 1 -3.86 39.61 34.66
C MET A 1 -3.31 38.24 34.22
N PHE A 2 -3.34 37.88 32.92
CA PHE A 2 -2.73 36.64 32.39
C PHE A 2 -1.28 36.36 32.82
N LYS A 3 -0.42 37.39 32.88
CA LYS A 3 0.96 37.26 33.38
C LYS A 3 1.05 36.69 34.81
N ASN A 4 0.11 37.05 35.70
CA ASN A 4 0.10 36.52 37.06
C ASN A 4 -0.36 35.06 37.10
N TYR A 5 -1.38 34.69 36.31
CA TYR A 5 -1.79 33.28 36.21
C TYR A 5 -0.67 32.38 35.68
N PHE A 6 0.03 32.82 34.63
CA PHE A 6 1.18 32.07 34.09
C PHE A 6 2.31 31.93 35.11
N LYS A 7 2.63 33.01 35.83
CA LYS A 7 3.66 33.01 36.88
C LYS A 7 3.30 32.07 38.03
N THR A 8 2.05 32.07 38.46
CA THR A 8 1.56 31.19 39.55
C THR A 8 1.54 29.72 39.12
N ALA A 9 1.06 29.43 37.91
CA ALA A 9 1.07 28.07 37.35
C ALA A 9 2.49 27.51 37.23
N PHE A 10 3.43 28.29 36.70
CA PHE A 10 4.83 27.90 36.56
C PHE A 10 5.50 27.62 37.92
N ARG A 11 5.23 28.45 38.93
CA ARG A 11 5.73 28.23 40.29
C ARG A 11 5.15 26.96 40.92
N SER A 12 3.89 26.65 40.63
CA SER A 12 3.23 25.42 41.08
C SER A 12 3.83 24.17 40.42
N LEU A 13 4.09 24.22 39.12
CA LEU A 13 4.76 23.15 38.35
C LEU A 13 6.17 22.86 38.89
N ILE A 14 6.95 23.91 39.20
CA ILE A 14 8.28 23.77 39.80
C ILE A 14 8.26 23.26 41.24
N ARG A 15 7.19 23.53 42.00
CA ARG A 15 7.05 23.04 43.39
C ARG A 15 6.71 21.55 43.40
N ASN A 16 5.93 21.07 42.44
CA ASN A 16 5.47 19.68 42.34
C ASN A 16 6.18 18.93 41.19
N ARG A 17 7.53 18.91 41.20
CA ARG A 17 8.34 18.45 40.04
C ARG A 17 8.06 17.01 39.64
N ASN A 18 8.04 16.07 40.59
CA ASN A 18 7.89 14.65 40.27
C ASN A 18 6.55 14.36 39.56
N TYR A 19 5.45 14.90 40.08
CA TYR A 19 4.13 14.75 39.48
C TYR A 19 4.04 15.44 38.11
N THR A 20 4.62 16.62 38.00
CA THR A 20 4.66 17.39 36.75
C THR A 20 5.45 16.66 35.66
N ILE A 21 6.60 16.07 35.99
CA ILE A 21 7.44 15.35 35.04
C ILE A 21 6.70 14.14 34.47
N ILE A 22 6.06 13.33 35.32
CA ILE A 22 5.33 12.13 34.88
C ILE A 22 4.19 12.51 33.92
N ASN A 23 3.41 13.53 34.26
CA ASN A 23 2.29 13.97 33.42
C ASN A 23 2.76 14.58 32.09
N ILE A 24 3.79 15.43 32.11
CA ILE A 24 4.31 16.04 30.88
C ILE A 24 4.96 14.97 29.99
N ALA A 25 5.72 14.03 30.56
CA ALA A 25 6.34 12.95 29.79
C ALA A 25 5.29 12.03 29.16
N GLY A 26 4.28 11.61 29.91
CA GLY A 26 3.18 10.79 29.38
C GLY A 26 2.41 11.51 28.26
N LEU A 27 2.10 12.79 28.45
CA LEU A 27 1.44 13.60 27.42
C LEU A 27 2.32 13.76 26.18
N ALA A 28 3.61 14.06 26.36
CA ALA A 28 4.55 14.24 25.26
C ALA A 28 4.71 12.95 24.43
N VAL A 29 4.84 11.79 25.09
CA VAL A 29 4.90 10.50 24.41
C VAL A 29 3.59 10.20 23.68
N GLY A 30 2.44 10.44 24.31
CA GLY A 30 1.13 10.23 23.66
C GLY A 30 0.95 11.08 22.41
N ILE A 31 1.33 12.37 22.47
CA ILE A 31 1.28 13.27 21.31
C ILE A 31 2.28 12.81 20.23
N ALA A 32 3.50 12.42 20.61
CA ALA A 32 4.50 11.96 19.66
C ALA A 32 4.05 10.70 18.90
N VAL A 33 3.49 9.71 19.61
CA VAL A 33 2.96 8.48 18.98
C VAL A 33 1.77 8.80 18.07
N CYS A 34 0.83 9.64 18.52
CA CYS A 34 -0.30 10.07 17.70
C CYS A 34 0.16 10.77 16.40
N MET A 35 1.13 11.67 16.52
CA MET A 35 1.69 12.39 15.38
C MET A 35 2.44 11.46 14.42
N MET A 36 3.18 10.48 14.95
CA MET A 36 3.87 9.48 14.12
C MET A 36 2.88 8.63 13.31
N ILE A 37 1.81 8.14 13.94
CA ILE A 37 0.76 7.38 13.25
C ILE A 37 0.09 8.25 12.18
N PHE A 38 -0.21 9.51 12.48
CA PHE A 38 -0.80 10.44 11.53
C PHE A 38 0.08 10.62 10.28
N ILE A 39 1.39 10.82 10.46
CA ILE A 39 2.35 10.96 9.35
C ILE A 39 2.39 9.68 8.51
N ILE A 40 2.40 8.50 9.14
CA ILE A 40 2.40 7.21 8.43
C ILE A 40 1.13 7.06 7.58
N ILE A 41 -0.04 7.37 8.15
CA ILE A 41 -1.31 7.29 7.41
C ILE A 41 -1.31 8.28 6.24
N GLN A 42 -0.85 9.51 6.46
CA GLN A 42 -0.75 10.51 5.40
C GLN A 42 0.19 10.06 4.27
N PHE A 43 1.33 9.46 4.63
CA PHE A 43 2.26 8.91 3.65
C PHE A 43 1.62 7.77 2.83
N HIS A 44 0.98 6.81 3.48
CA HIS A 44 0.34 5.69 2.78
C HIS A 44 -0.84 6.12 1.90
N THR A 45 -1.62 7.10 2.33
CA THR A 45 -2.78 7.59 1.56
C THR A 45 -2.39 8.53 0.42
N SER A 46 -1.24 9.19 0.49
CA SER A 46 -0.73 10.06 -0.59
C SER A 46 -0.01 9.31 -1.72
N TYR A 47 0.39 8.06 -1.49
CA TYR A 47 1.24 7.30 -2.42
C TYR A 47 0.62 7.13 -3.82
N ASP A 48 -0.71 6.98 -3.90
CA ASP A 48 -1.42 6.72 -5.17
C ASP A 48 -2.04 7.98 -5.81
N ASP A 49 -1.83 9.17 -5.24
CA ASP A 49 -2.48 10.41 -5.71
C ASP A 49 -1.74 11.13 -6.85
N PHE A 50 -0.68 10.53 -7.40
CA PHE A 50 0.13 11.15 -8.45
C PHE A 50 -0.50 11.08 -9.85
N HIS A 51 -1.51 10.24 -10.04
CA HIS A 51 -2.18 10.10 -11.34
C HIS A 51 -3.34 11.10 -11.49
N LYS A 52 -3.20 12.04 -12.44
CA LYS A 52 -4.22 13.07 -12.73
C LYS A 52 -5.64 12.53 -12.97
N ASN A 53 -5.76 11.32 -13.53
CA ASN A 53 -7.05 10.69 -13.89
C ASN A 53 -7.28 9.37 -13.13
N LYS A 54 -6.84 9.28 -11.87
CA LYS A 54 -6.86 8.02 -11.08
C LYS A 54 -8.20 7.29 -11.08
N ASP A 55 -9.33 8.01 -11.07
CA ASP A 55 -10.68 7.42 -11.02
C ASP A 55 -11.07 6.65 -12.29
N ARG A 56 -10.32 6.80 -13.38
CA ARG A 56 -10.52 6.09 -14.65
C ARG A 56 -9.44 5.05 -14.94
N ILE A 57 -8.53 4.80 -14.00
CA ILE A 57 -7.46 3.81 -14.14
C ILE A 57 -7.92 2.50 -13.53
N TYR A 58 -7.93 1.43 -14.33
CA TYR A 58 -8.33 0.10 -13.89
C TYR A 58 -7.22 -0.91 -14.17
N ARG A 59 -7.13 -1.91 -13.31
CA ARG A 59 -6.23 -3.05 -13.49
C ARG A 59 -7.05 -4.27 -13.92
N VAL A 60 -6.66 -4.88 -15.03
CA VAL A 60 -7.25 -6.12 -15.52
C VAL A 60 -6.64 -7.29 -14.77
N LEU A 61 -7.48 -8.18 -14.24
CA LEU A 61 -7.09 -9.39 -13.53
C LEU A 61 -7.71 -10.59 -14.22
N THR A 62 -7.04 -11.73 -14.13
CA THR A 62 -7.59 -13.01 -14.60
C THR A 62 -8.32 -13.69 -13.47
N GLU A 63 -9.58 -14.05 -13.70
CA GLU A 63 -10.38 -14.84 -12.76
C GLU A 63 -10.14 -16.34 -13.01
N TYR A 64 -9.68 -17.06 -11.99
CA TYR A 64 -9.43 -18.49 -12.04
C TYR A 64 -10.58 -19.26 -11.38
N HIS A 65 -11.27 -20.05 -12.20
CA HIS A 65 -12.27 -21.01 -11.75
C HIS A 65 -11.61 -22.39 -11.72
N HIS A 66 -11.37 -22.92 -10.52
CA HIS A 66 -10.89 -24.28 -10.35
C HIS A 66 -12.09 -25.19 -10.08
N ALA A 67 -12.20 -26.30 -10.82
CA ALA A 67 -13.33 -27.22 -10.72
C ALA A 67 -13.52 -27.76 -9.28
N ASP A 68 -12.43 -27.89 -8.52
CA ASP A 68 -12.42 -28.46 -7.18
C ASP A 68 -12.38 -27.41 -6.05
N ALA A 69 -12.35 -26.11 -6.37
CA ALA A 69 -12.31 -25.05 -5.37
C ALA A 69 -13.63 -24.29 -5.33
N ALA A 70 -14.22 -24.17 -4.13
CA ALA A 70 -15.43 -23.38 -3.91
C ALA A 70 -15.20 -21.86 -4.05
N THR A 71 -13.93 -21.43 -4.09
CA THR A 71 -13.54 -20.01 -4.12
C THR A 71 -12.86 -19.67 -5.43
N VAL A 72 -13.30 -18.56 -6.02
CA VAL A 72 -12.65 -17.89 -7.14
C VAL A 72 -11.32 -17.28 -6.69
N SER A 73 -10.27 -17.46 -7.49
CA SER A 73 -8.97 -16.81 -7.28
C SER A 73 -8.69 -15.78 -8.37
N TYR A 74 -7.88 -14.76 -8.08
CA TYR A 74 -7.53 -13.70 -9.02
C TYR A 74 -6.03 -13.66 -9.29
N GLY A 75 -5.66 -13.71 -10.57
CA GLY A 75 -4.30 -13.59 -11.06
C GLY A 75 -3.97 -12.18 -11.57
N LYS A 76 -2.72 -11.76 -11.37
CA LYS A 76 -2.17 -10.54 -11.99
C LYS A 76 -1.83 -10.73 -13.47
N ASP A 77 -1.62 -11.98 -13.88
CA ASP A 77 -1.13 -12.32 -15.20
C ASP A 77 -2.29 -12.34 -16.18
N ILE A 78 -2.07 -11.80 -17.37
CA ILE A 78 -3.04 -11.74 -18.45
C ILE A 78 -2.40 -12.33 -19.71
N PRO A 79 -3.16 -12.97 -20.62
CA PRO A 79 -2.64 -13.43 -21.89
C PRO A 79 -1.92 -12.31 -22.65
N PHE A 80 -0.79 -12.62 -23.27
CA PHE A 80 0.03 -11.66 -24.02
C PHE A 80 -0.75 -10.81 -25.06
N PRO A 81 -1.75 -11.34 -25.81
CA PRO A 81 -2.50 -10.52 -26.77
C PRO A 81 -3.57 -9.61 -26.13
N MET A 82 -3.83 -9.70 -24.82
CA MET A 82 -4.88 -8.93 -24.14
C MET A 82 -4.81 -7.41 -24.38
N PRO A 83 -3.65 -6.74 -24.30
CA PRO A 83 -3.58 -5.30 -24.52
C PRO A 83 -4.09 -4.88 -25.90
N THR A 84 -3.74 -5.65 -26.93
CA THR A 84 -4.19 -5.40 -28.32
C THR A 84 -5.67 -5.75 -28.50
N GLY A 85 -6.11 -6.85 -27.89
CA GLY A 85 -7.52 -7.27 -27.91
C GLY A 85 -8.44 -6.23 -27.25
N LEU A 86 -8.05 -5.67 -26.11
CA LEU A 86 -8.81 -4.65 -25.39
C LEU A 86 -9.00 -3.38 -26.24
N LYS A 87 -7.94 -2.89 -26.88
CA LYS A 87 -8.02 -1.71 -27.76
C LYS A 87 -8.95 -1.96 -28.96
N THR A 88 -8.98 -3.19 -29.48
CA THR A 88 -9.80 -3.54 -30.65
C THR A 88 -11.27 -3.72 -30.28
N ALA A 89 -11.55 -4.43 -29.18
CA ALA A 89 -12.90 -4.74 -28.74
C ALA A 89 -13.60 -3.56 -28.04
N PHE A 90 -12.84 -2.67 -27.40
CA PHE A 90 -13.37 -1.54 -26.63
C PHE A 90 -12.73 -0.21 -27.08
N PRO A 91 -13.25 0.42 -28.14
CA PRO A 91 -12.71 1.69 -28.66
C PRO A 91 -12.75 2.85 -27.65
N GLN A 92 -13.60 2.77 -26.61
CA GLN A 92 -13.65 3.75 -25.52
C GLN A 92 -12.44 3.72 -24.57
N ILE A 93 -11.58 2.70 -24.64
CA ILE A 93 -10.36 2.64 -23.83
C ILE A 93 -9.29 3.53 -24.49
N GLU A 94 -9.01 4.68 -23.88
CA GLU A 94 -8.04 5.65 -24.41
C GLU A 94 -6.60 5.11 -24.42
N GLN A 95 -6.20 4.40 -23.36
CA GLN A 95 -4.84 3.92 -23.18
C GLN A 95 -4.81 2.55 -22.50
N VAL A 96 -3.84 1.72 -22.90
CA VAL A 96 -3.55 0.43 -22.27
C VAL A 96 -2.05 0.35 -22.06
N ALA A 97 -1.63 0.06 -20.82
CA ALA A 97 -0.24 -0.10 -20.43
C ALA A 97 0.01 -1.53 -19.93
N PRO A 98 0.68 -2.39 -20.71
CA PRO A 98 1.10 -3.71 -20.23
C PRO A 98 2.30 -3.57 -19.29
N ILE A 99 2.30 -4.37 -18.22
CA ILE A 99 3.43 -4.48 -17.28
C ILE A 99 4.02 -5.87 -17.45
N PHE A 100 5.29 -5.93 -17.86
CA PHE A 100 6.03 -7.18 -17.98
C PHE A 100 6.86 -7.39 -16.72
N ALA A 101 6.58 -8.47 -15.99
CA ALA A 101 7.38 -8.91 -14.86
C ALA A 101 7.97 -10.28 -15.21
N SER A 102 9.28 -10.33 -15.46
CA SER A 102 10.01 -11.59 -15.63
C SER A 102 10.32 -12.19 -14.26
N HIS A 103 9.94 -13.45 -14.02
CA HIS A 103 10.18 -14.13 -12.74
C HIS A 103 11.31 -15.19 -12.82
N ASP A 104 12.28 -15.01 -13.72
CA ASP A 104 13.28 -16.06 -14.04
C ASP A 104 12.62 -17.42 -14.31
N ASP A 105 11.48 -17.39 -15.00
CA ASP A 105 10.72 -18.60 -15.33
C ASP A 105 11.56 -19.48 -16.26
N LYS A 106 12.06 -20.60 -15.72
CA LYS A 106 12.86 -21.57 -16.47
C LYS A 106 11.96 -22.57 -17.17
N LEU A 107 12.10 -22.68 -18.49
CA LEU A 107 11.43 -23.71 -19.28
C LEU A 107 12.25 -25.00 -19.19
N LEU A 108 11.76 -25.97 -18.42
CA LEU A 108 12.39 -27.30 -18.34
C LEU A 108 11.81 -28.16 -19.47
N ILE A 109 12.66 -28.58 -20.40
CA ILE A 109 12.29 -29.58 -21.41
C ILE A 109 12.65 -30.96 -20.84
N THR A 110 11.64 -31.76 -20.55
CA THR A 110 11.77 -33.15 -20.06
C THR A 110 11.69 -34.16 -21.20
N ASP A 111 12.45 -35.25 -21.09
CA ASP A 111 12.35 -36.44 -21.96
C ASP A 111 11.12 -37.30 -21.58
N ASP A 112 10.83 -38.34 -22.36
CA ASP A 112 9.74 -39.32 -22.12
C ASP A 112 9.83 -39.99 -20.73
N ASN A 113 11.01 -39.98 -20.12
CA ASN A 113 11.27 -40.50 -18.77
C ASN A 113 11.14 -39.46 -17.63
N GLY A 114 10.75 -38.22 -17.93
CA GLY A 114 10.58 -37.14 -16.93
C GLY A 114 11.89 -36.52 -16.43
N THR A 115 13.03 -36.83 -17.06
CA THR A 115 14.34 -36.23 -16.75
C THR A 115 14.56 -34.95 -17.56
N THR A 116 14.98 -33.86 -16.92
CA THR A 116 15.24 -32.58 -17.60
C THR A 116 16.45 -32.66 -18.52
N VAL A 117 16.24 -32.45 -19.82
CA VAL A 117 17.28 -32.50 -20.86
C VAL A 117 17.85 -31.12 -21.16
N LYS A 118 17.07 -30.05 -20.92
CA LYS A 118 17.48 -28.67 -21.20
C LYS A 118 16.77 -27.67 -20.28
N GLN A 119 17.50 -26.65 -19.81
CA GLN A 119 16.99 -25.47 -19.09
C GLN A 119 17.01 -24.23 -20.00
#